data_AF-A0A7C4SFZ4-F1
#
_entry.id   AF-A0A7C4SFZ4-F1
#
_cell.length_a   1.000
_cell.length_b   1.000
_cell.length_c   1.000
_cell.angle_alpha   90.00
_cell.angle_beta   90.00
_cell.angle_gamma   90.00
#
_symmetry.space_group_name_H-M   'P 1'
#
loop_
_entity.id
_entity.type
_entity.pdbx_description
1 polymer ?
#
loop_
_entity_poly.entity_id
_entity_poly.type
_entity_poly.pdbx_seq_one_letter_code
_entity_poly.pdbx_strand_id
1 'polypeptide(L)'
;MRDRIVEGRPTRFIAVEPTAAPSLTKGVYAYDYGDTVRTTPLLKMYTLGHTFTPAPIHAGGLRYHGMAPILCALYEKGHLEAVAYPQTKVFEAAVLFARAEGIVPAPESAHAIRAVIDEALRAKEEGAPRVILFNLSGHGHFDLAAYDQYLRGELADYEYPAEEVARALASLPSVGAAA
;
A
#
# COMPACT_ATOMS: atom_id res chain seq x y z
N MET A 1 0.72 -17.79 -5.40
CA MET A 1 2.13 -17.65 -5.88
C MET A 1 2.79 -18.95 -6.34
N ARG A 2 2.23 -20.15 -6.08
CA ARG A 2 2.81 -21.43 -6.54
C ARG A 2 3.14 -21.43 -8.04
N ASP A 3 2.22 -20.98 -8.88
CA ASP A 3 2.41 -20.89 -10.34
C ASP A 3 3.67 -20.13 -10.76
N ARG A 4 4.02 -19.05 -10.06
CA ARG A 4 5.24 -18.29 -10.35
C ARG A 4 6.48 -18.97 -9.79
N ILE A 5 6.43 -19.42 -8.54
CA ILE A 5 7.60 -19.91 -7.80
C ILE A 5 7.98 -21.34 -8.19
N VAL A 6 6.99 -22.20 -8.42
CA VAL A 6 7.16 -23.62 -8.70
C VAL A 6 7.01 -23.91 -10.19
N GLU A 7 6.00 -23.33 -10.83
CA GLU A 7 5.67 -23.63 -12.24
C GLU A 7 6.32 -22.66 -13.24
N GLY A 8 7.01 -21.61 -12.76
CA GLY A 8 7.70 -20.64 -13.60
C GLY A 8 6.79 -19.77 -14.47
N ARG A 9 5.49 -19.69 -14.18
CA ARG A 9 4.57 -18.83 -14.93
C ARG A 9 4.93 -17.36 -14.74
N PRO A 10 4.79 -16.51 -15.78
CA PRO A 10 5.13 -15.09 -15.71
C PRO A 10 4.08 -14.25 -14.95
N THR A 11 3.36 -14.84 -14.00
CA THR A 11 2.34 -14.17 -13.20
C THR A 11 2.98 -13.10 -12.32
N ARG A 12 2.54 -11.86 -12.46
CA ARG A 12 2.99 -10.74 -11.63
C ARG A 12 2.09 -10.61 -10.40
N PHE A 13 2.70 -10.22 -9.29
CA PHE A 13 2.01 -9.93 -8.03
C PHE A 13 2.41 -8.52 -7.62
N ILE A 14 1.44 -7.64 -7.46
CA ILE A 14 1.66 -6.22 -7.21
C ILE A 14 0.98 -5.87 -5.89
N ALA A 15 1.77 -5.50 -4.88
CA ALA A 15 1.29 -4.85 -3.67
C ALA A 15 1.11 -3.36 -3.93
N VAL A 16 0.04 -2.78 -3.40
CA VAL A 16 -0.29 -1.37 -3.60
C VAL A 16 -0.42 -0.67 -2.26
N GLU A 17 0.21 0.47 -2.12
CA GLU A 17 0.27 1.26 -0.88
C GLU A 17 0.05 2.76 -1.15
N PRO A 18 -0.20 3.59 -0.12
CA PRO A 18 -0.30 5.03 -0.30
C PRO A 18 1.10 5.69 -0.33
N THR A 19 1.26 6.78 -1.08
CA THR A 19 2.47 7.63 -0.99
C THR A 19 2.65 8.30 0.37
N ALA A 20 1.58 8.39 1.17
CA ALA A 20 1.58 8.93 2.52
C ALA A 20 2.18 7.97 3.57
N ALA A 21 2.08 6.65 3.35
CA ALA A 21 2.66 5.61 4.20
C ALA A 21 3.27 4.46 3.37
N PRO A 22 4.30 4.74 2.55
CA PRO A 22 4.86 3.78 1.60
C PRO A 22 5.91 2.86 2.26
N SER A 23 5.46 1.87 3.04
CA SER A 23 6.36 1.02 3.81
C SER A 23 7.22 0.11 2.92
N LEU A 24 6.69 -0.49 1.85
CA LEU A 24 7.47 -1.32 0.93
C LEU A 24 8.36 -0.52 -0.01
N THR A 25 7.86 0.57 -0.59
CA THR A 25 8.58 1.30 -1.65
C THR A 25 9.58 2.32 -1.12
N LYS A 26 9.43 2.81 0.12
CA LYS A 26 10.37 3.78 0.75
C LYS A 26 10.80 3.43 2.18
N GLY A 27 10.25 2.39 2.80
CA GLY A 27 10.66 1.98 4.14
C GLY A 27 12.02 1.30 4.17
N VAL A 28 12.54 1.07 5.38
CA VAL A 28 13.80 0.35 5.59
C VAL A 28 13.53 -1.08 6.02
N TYR A 29 14.33 -2.03 5.54
CA TYR A 29 14.18 -3.43 5.93
C TYR A 29 14.94 -3.74 7.23
N ALA A 30 14.26 -3.60 8.37
CA ALA A 30 14.86 -3.67 9.71
C ALA A 30 14.05 -4.54 10.67
N TYR A 31 14.61 -4.82 11.85
CA TYR A 31 13.81 -5.35 12.96
C TYR A 31 13.10 -4.18 13.63
N ASP A 32 11.80 -4.31 13.84
CA ASP A 32 10.97 -3.29 14.49
C ASP A 32 9.82 -3.94 15.25
N TYR A 33 9.15 -3.15 16.10
CA TYR A 33 7.92 -3.58 16.76
C TYR A 33 6.76 -3.61 15.76
N GLY A 34 5.94 -4.65 15.85
CA GLY A 34 4.70 -4.78 15.08
C GLY A 34 3.58 -3.86 15.57
N ASP A 35 3.76 -3.18 16.70
CA ASP A 35 2.79 -2.27 17.28
C ASP A 35 3.47 -1.04 17.87
N THR A 36 2.74 0.07 17.92
CA THR A 36 3.26 1.35 18.41
C THR A 36 3.58 1.34 19.91
N VAL A 37 2.95 0.44 20.68
CA VAL A 37 3.11 0.31 22.13
C VAL A 37 4.12 -0.75 22.56
N ARG A 38 4.83 -1.37 21.59
CA ARG A 38 5.99 -2.28 21.80
C ARG A 38 5.66 -3.54 22.60
N THR A 39 4.47 -4.09 22.41
CA THR A 39 4.01 -5.32 23.07
C THR A 39 4.27 -6.57 22.24
N THR A 40 4.45 -6.42 20.92
CA THR A 40 4.80 -7.51 20.01
C THR A 40 6.29 -7.86 20.09
N PRO A 41 6.68 -9.10 19.72
CA PRO A 41 8.08 -9.40 19.45
C PRO A 41 8.60 -8.60 18.25
N LEU A 42 9.92 -8.49 18.13
CA LEU A 42 10.54 -7.83 16.98
C LEU A 42 10.31 -8.63 15.70
N LEU A 43 9.84 -7.93 14.67
CA LEU A 43 9.57 -8.49 13.35
C LEU A 43 10.57 -7.93 12.35
N LYS A 44 11.16 -8.79 11.52
CA LYS A 44 11.99 -8.35 10.39
C LYS A 44 11.06 -7.94 9.25
N MET A 45 10.93 -6.63 9.02
CA MET A 45 9.99 -6.07 8.05
C MET A 45 10.48 -4.77 7.44
N TYR A 46 9.92 -4.45 6.28
CA TYR A 46 9.94 -3.09 5.75
C TYR A 46 9.11 -2.21 6.69
N THR A 47 9.71 -1.13 7.18
CA THR A 47 9.11 -0.27 8.20
C THR A 47 9.42 1.21 7.94
N LEU A 48 8.46 2.06 8.31
CA LEU A 48 8.60 3.51 8.46
C LEU A 48 8.98 3.90 9.91
N GLY A 49 9.13 2.91 10.79
CA GLY A 49 9.36 3.03 12.23
C GLY A 49 8.06 2.98 13.02
N HIS A 50 7.99 2.18 14.09
CA HIS A 50 6.78 2.01 14.92
C HIS A 50 6.26 3.28 15.61
N THR A 51 6.99 4.39 15.57
CA THR A 51 6.51 5.70 16.07
C THR A 51 5.99 6.61 14.96
N PHE A 52 6.08 6.18 13.69
CA PHE A 52 5.53 6.89 12.55
C PHE A 52 4.00 6.94 12.62
N THR A 53 3.44 8.11 12.35
CA THR A 53 1.99 8.32 12.23
C THR A 53 1.74 9.17 10.98
N PRO A 54 0.92 8.72 10.01
CA PRO A 54 0.58 9.53 8.84
C PRO A 54 -0.14 10.83 9.20
N ALA A 55 -0.04 11.85 8.34
CA ALA A 55 -0.71 13.12 8.58
C ALA A 55 -2.24 12.97 8.68
N PRO A 56 -2.91 13.82 9.50
CA PRO A 56 -4.36 13.78 9.66
C PRO A 56 -5.17 13.97 8.37
N ILE A 57 -4.60 14.63 7.36
CA ILE A 57 -5.23 14.86 6.05
C ILE A 57 -5.27 13.60 5.17
N HIS A 58 -4.59 12.53 5.57
CA HIS A 58 -4.59 11.27 4.84
C HIS A 58 -5.88 10.50 5.10
N ALA A 59 -6.75 10.45 4.09
CA ALA A 59 -8.06 9.80 4.14
C ALA A 59 -8.09 8.45 3.39
N GLY A 60 -6.97 8.06 2.76
CA GLY A 60 -6.86 6.82 1.98
C GLY A 60 -6.74 5.52 2.80
N GLY A 61 -6.75 5.58 4.14
CA GLY A 61 -6.52 4.40 4.98
C GLY A 61 -5.06 3.91 4.91
N LEU A 62 -4.81 2.60 5.07
CA LEU A 62 -3.46 2.01 4.94
C LEU A 62 -2.35 2.74 5.73
N ARG A 63 -2.63 3.05 7.01
CA ARG A 63 -1.78 3.90 7.87
C ARG A 63 -0.68 3.16 8.62
N TYR A 64 -0.66 1.83 8.55
CA TYR A 64 0.26 1.01 9.32
C TYR A 64 1.71 1.23 8.87
N HIS A 65 2.64 1.32 9.83
CA HIS A 65 4.03 1.70 9.59
C HIS A 65 4.86 0.59 8.95
N GLY A 66 4.44 -0.66 9.09
CA GLY A 66 5.19 -1.84 8.66
C GLY A 66 4.54 -2.61 7.52
N MET A 67 5.20 -3.71 7.12
CA MET A 67 4.64 -4.70 6.21
C MET A 67 4.85 -6.10 6.76
N ALA A 68 3.95 -7.04 6.44
CA ALA A 68 4.07 -8.40 6.93
C ALA A 68 5.44 -9.03 6.55
N PRO A 69 6.17 -9.69 7.47
CA PRO A 69 7.49 -10.27 7.19
C PRO A 69 7.53 -11.22 5.99
N ILE A 70 6.45 -12.00 5.78
CA ILE A 70 6.34 -12.89 4.62
C ILE A 70 6.26 -12.12 3.30
N LEU A 71 5.57 -10.98 3.26
CA LEU A 71 5.51 -10.12 2.08
C LEU A 71 6.86 -9.44 1.84
N CYS A 72 7.55 -9.01 2.90
CA CYS A 72 8.90 -8.47 2.82
C CYS A 72 9.87 -9.49 2.19
N ALA A 73 9.84 -10.74 2.65
CA ALA A 73 10.67 -11.80 2.10
C ALA A 73 10.36 -12.11 0.63
N LEU A 74 9.09 -11.99 0.21
CA LEU A 74 8.70 -12.16 -1.20
C LEU A 74 9.15 -10.96 -2.07
N TYR A 75 9.11 -9.76 -1.52
CA TYR A 75 9.59 -8.54 -2.16
C TYR A 75 11.10 -8.58 -2.37
N GLU A 76 11.88 -8.90 -1.32
CA GLU A 76 13.34 -9.06 -1.39
C GLU A 76 13.79 -10.10 -2.42
N LYS A 77 13.00 -11.15 -2.61
CA LYS A 77 13.28 -12.23 -3.58
C LYS A 77 12.80 -11.90 -5.01
N GLY A 78 12.24 -10.71 -5.25
CA GLY A 78 11.72 -10.30 -6.55
C GLY A 78 10.45 -11.05 -6.98
N HIS A 79 9.76 -11.72 -6.05
CA HIS A 79 8.50 -12.41 -6.32
C HIS A 79 7.27 -11.49 -6.17
N LEU A 80 7.42 -10.36 -5.50
CA LEU A 80 6.41 -9.34 -5.28
C LEU A 80 6.93 -7.99 -5.80
N GLU A 81 6.09 -7.26 -6.52
CA GLU A 81 6.32 -5.87 -6.90
C GLU A 81 5.51 -4.95 -5.97
N ALA A 82 5.92 -3.70 -5.82
CA ALA A 82 5.20 -2.72 -5.01
C ALA A 82 5.06 -1.40 -5.75
N VAL A 83 3.92 -0.74 -5.61
CA VAL A 83 3.64 0.58 -6.18
C VAL A 83 2.89 1.44 -5.17
N ALA A 84 3.21 2.73 -5.11
CA ALA A 84 2.58 3.69 -4.24
C ALA A 84 1.76 4.70 -5.04
N TYR A 85 0.54 5.01 -4.60
CA TYR A 85 -0.32 6.03 -5.23
C TYR A 85 -0.67 7.20 -4.30
N PRO A 86 -0.77 8.42 -4.84
CA PRO A 86 -1.36 9.56 -4.14
C PRO A 86 -2.88 9.37 -3.97
N GLN A 87 -3.43 9.85 -2.85
CA GLN A 87 -4.82 9.58 -2.49
C GLN A 87 -5.82 10.19 -3.48
N THR A 88 -5.52 11.34 -4.09
CA THR A 88 -6.42 11.91 -5.11
C THR A 88 -6.63 10.97 -6.29
N LYS A 89 -5.58 10.29 -6.75
CA LYS A 89 -5.64 9.28 -7.84
C LYS A 89 -6.36 8.00 -7.43
N VAL A 90 -6.27 7.65 -6.15
CA VAL A 90 -7.02 6.54 -5.57
C VAL A 90 -8.52 6.84 -5.56
N PHE A 91 -8.93 8.02 -5.11
CA PHE A 91 -10.35 8.41 -5.12
C PHE A 91 -10.89 8.65 -6.53
N GLU A 92 -10.07 9.13 -7.47
CA GLU A 92 -10.41 9.18 -8.90
C GLU A 92 -10.81 7.80 -9.42
N ALA A 93 -9.97 6.79 -9.15
CA ALA A 93 -10.22 5.40 -9.51
C ALA A 93 -11.46 4.83 -8.79
N ALA A 94 -11.64 5.16 -7.52
CA ALA A 94 -12.77 4.72 -6.71
C ALA A 94 -14.11 5.20 -7.27
N VAL A 95 -14.20 6.48 -7.65
CA VAL A 95 -15.40 7.08 -8.25
C VAL A 95 -15.69 6.47 -9.62
N LEU A 96 -14.66 6.24 -10.43
CA LEU A 96 -14.82 5.57 -11.72
C LEU A 96 -15.39 4.15 -11.52
N PHE A 97 -14.80 3.37 -10.62
CA PHE A 97 -15.24 2.01 -10.32
C PHE A 97 -16.68 1.97 -9.79
N ALA A 98 -17.04 2.87 -8.88
CA ALA A 98 -18.40 2.94 -8.36
C ALA A 98 -19.44 3.28 -9.43
N ARG A 99 -19.08 4.14 -10.40
CA ARG A 99 -19.95 4.47 -11.54
C ARG A 99 -20.06 3.34 -12.56
N ALA A 100 -19.02 2.55 -12.74
CA ALA A 100 -18.99 1.45 -13.71
C ALA A 100 -19.62 0.16 -13.15
N GLU A 101 -19.30 -0.20 -11.91
CA GLU A 101 -19.61 -1.50 -11.30
C GLU A 101 -20.71 -1.42 -10.22
N GLY A 102 -21.13 -0.21 -9.83
CA GLY A 102 -22.20 -0.01 -8.85
C GLY A 102 -21.83 -0.27 -7.38
N ILE A 103 -20.55 -0.50 -7.09
CA ILE A 103 -20.05 -0.73 -5.72
C ILE A 103 -19.18 0.44 -5.30
N VAL A 104 -19.48 1.04 -4.14
CA VAL A 104 -18.59 2.04 -3.51
C VAL A 104 -17.47 1.30 -2.77
N PRO A 105 -16.21 1.32 -3.25
CA PRO A 105 -15.13 0.58 -2.60
C PRO A 105 -14.63 1.30 -1.34
N ALA A 106 -14.02 0.57 -0.40
CA ALA A 106 -13.27 1.20 0.68
C ALA A 106 -12.06 1.98 0.10
N PRO A 107 -11.63 3.12 0.69
CA PRO A 107 -10.43 3.84 0.25
C PRO A 107 -9.18 2.94 0.16
N GLU A 108 -9.03 1.96 1.06
CA GLU A 108 -7.96 0.96 1.02
C GLU A 108 -8.04 0.10 -0.24
N SER A 109 -9.23 -0.42 -0.56
CA SER A 109 -9.45 -1.23 -1.76
C SER A 109 -9.26 -0.43 -3.05
N ALA A 110 -9.56 0.88 -3.01
CA ALA A 110 -9.39 1.75 -4.17
C ALA A 110 -7.93 1.89 -4.63
N HIS A 111 -6.96 1.65 -3.75
CA HIS A 111 -5.54 1.57 -4.15
C HIS A 111 -5.33 0.45 -5.17
N ALA A 112 -5.85 -0.75 -4.88
CA ALA A 112 -5.78 -1.88 -5.81
C ALA A 112 -6.54 -1.58 -7.12
N ILE A 113 -7.72 -0.95 -7.04
CA ILE A 113 -8.50 -0.55 -8.21
C ILE A 113 -7.69 0.40 -9.11
N ARG A 114 -6.97 1.38 -8.53
CA ARG A 114 -6.10 2.27 -9.31
C ARG A 114 -5.05 1.50 -10.09
N ALA A 115 -4.34 0.58 -9.42
CA ALA A 115 -3.34 -0.26 -10.06
C ALA A 115 -3.93 -1.15 -11.17
N VAL A 116 -5.14 -1.69 -10.96
CA VAL A 116 -5.85 -2.50 -11.96
C VAL A 116 -6.17 -1.69 -13.21
N ILE A 117 -6.63 -0.45 -13.04
CA ILE A 117 -6.91 0.46 -14.17
C ILE A 117 -5.62 0.71 -14.96
N ASP A 118 -4.50 1.01 -14.30
CA ASP A 118 -3.21 1.24 -14.95
C ASP A 118 -2.70 -0.01 -15.69
N GLU A 119 -2.83 -1.18 -15.07
CA GLU A 119 -2.46 -2.47 -15.68
C GLU A 119 -3.33 -2.81 -16.90
N ALA A 120 -4.63 -2.48 -16.86
CA ALA A 120 -5.57 -2.67 -17.96
C ALA A 120 -5.33 -1.70 -19.12
N LEU A 121 -5.04 -0.43 -18.82
CA LEU A 121 -4.66 0.56 -19.84
C LEU A 121 -3.36 0.16 -20.54
N ARG A 122 -2.36 -0.29 -19.78
CA ARG A 122 -1.10 -0.77 -20.36
C ARG A 122 -1.30 -2.03 -21.22
N ALA A 123 -2.17 -2.96 -20.80
CA ALA A 123 -2.54 -4.12 -21.60
C ALA A 123 -3.16 -3.72 -22.96
N LYS A 124 -4.01 -2.70 -22.94
CA LYS A 124 -4.63 -2.13 -24.15
C LYS A 124 -3.59 -1.49 -25.07
N GLU A 125 -2.65 -0.71 -24.53
CA GLU A 125 -1.57 -0.08 -25.29
C GLU A 125 -0.63 -1.10 -25.95
N GLU A 126 -0.30 -2.18 -25.23
CA GLU A 126 0.51 -3.28 -25.75
C GLU A 126 -0.25 -4.20 -26.72
N GLY A 127 -1.58 -4.07 -26.81
CA GLY A 127 -2.43 -4.98 -27.60
C GLY A 127 -2.44 -6.42 -27.08
N ALA A 128 -2.08 -6.64 -25.81
CA ALA A 128 -1.95 -7.96 -25.22
C ALA A 128 -3.07 -8.22 -24.20
N PRO A 129 -3.92 -9.26 -24.40
CA PRO A 129 -4.96 -9.58 -23.43
C PRO A 129 -4.34 -10.02 -22.11
N ARG A 130 -4.86 -9.50 -20.99
CA ARG A 130 -4.44 -9.85 -19.63
C ARG A 130 -5.64 -10.21 -18.78
N VAL A 131 -5.48 -11.22 -17.92
CA VAL A 131 -6.42 -11.49 -16.83
C VAL A 131 -5.85 -10.85 -15.57
N ILE A 132 -6.58 -9.91 -14.99
CA ILE A 132 -6.17 -9.19 -13.79
C ILE A 132 -7.13 -9.59 -12.67
N LEU A 133 -6.60 -10.25 -11.65
CA LEU A 133 -7.31 -10.53 -10.40
C LEU A 133 -6.84 -9.53 -9.35
N PHE A 134 -7.79 -8.88 -8.68
CA PHE A 134 -7.51 -8.00 -7.55
C PHE A 134 -8.44 -8.32 -6.38
N ASN A 135 -8.02 -7.93 -5.18
CA ASN A 135 -8.81 -8.11 -3.97
C ASN A 135 -9.60 -6.83 -3.66
N LEU A 136 -10.92 -6.88 -3.78
CA LEU A 136 -11.81 -5.85 -3.24
C LEU A 136 -12.02 -6.12 -1.74
N SER A 137 -11.10 -5.62 -0.91
CA SER A 137 -11.04 -5.94 0.52
C SER A 137 -12.21 -5.44 1.37
N GLY A 138 -13.00 -4.48 0.88
CA GLY A 138 -14.10 -3.89 1.63
C GLY A 138 -14.85 -2.81 0.87
N HIS A 139 -16.00 -2.41 1.40
CA HIS A 139 -16.88 -1.36 0.87
C HIS A 139 -16.67 -0.01 1.60
N GLY A 140 -16.98 1.09 0.92
CA GLY A 140 -16.77 2.46 1.42
C GLY A 140 -17.98 3.13 2.05
N HIS A 141 -19.04 2.40 2.40
CA HIS A 141 -20.28 2.99 2.95
C HIS A 141 -20.06 3.81 4.23
N PHE A 142 -19.00 3.53 5.00
CA PHE A 142 -18.65 4.26 6.22
C PHE A 142 -17.52 5.27 6.01
N ASP A 143 -16.99 5.37 4.79
CA ASP A 143 -15.88 6.26 4.41
C ASP A 143 -16.37 7.43 3.54
N LEU A 144 -17.69 7.67 3.50
CA LEU A 144 -18.32 8.67 2.64
C LEU A 144 -17.83 10.10 2.90
N ALA A 145 -17.34 10.39 4.11
CA ALA A 145 -16.73 11.69 4.41
C ALA A 145 -15.46 11.94 3.57
N ALA A 146 -14.64 10.91 3.35
CA ALA A 146 -13.45 11.02 2.49
C ALA A 146 -13.83 11.20 1.01
N TYR A 147 -14.89 10.51 0.56
CA TYR A 147 -15.46 10.72 -0.76
C TYR A 147 -16.01 12.14 -0.93
N ASP A 148 -16.72 12.70 0.05
CA ASP A 148 -17.24 14.06 0.01
C ASP A 148 -16.09 15.08 -0.12
N GLN A 149 -15.03 14.94 0.68
CA GLN A 149 -13.83 15.78 0.56
C GLN A 149 -13.21 15.72 -0.83
N TYR A 150 -13.10 14.52 -1.43
CA TYR A 150 -12.60 14.37 -2.80
C TYR A 150 -13.52 15.07 -3.82
N LEU A 151 -14.83 14.85 -3.72
CA LEU A 151 -15.81 15.40 -4.66
C LEU A 151 -15.91 16.93 -4.59
N ARG A 152 -15.60 17.53 -3.43
CA ARG A 152 -15.49 18.98 -3.25
C ARG A 152 -14.14 19.56 -3.69
N GLY A 153 -13.17 18.72 -4.05
CA GLY A 153 -11.81 19.16 -4.38
C GLY A 153 -11.00 19.60 -3.15
N GLU A 154 -11.41 19.19 -1.95
CA GLU A 154 -10.75 19.54 -0.68
C GLU A 154 -9.69 18.50 -0.27
N LEU A 155 -9.71 17.31 -0.89
CA LEU A 155 -8.72 16.28 -0.64
C LEU A 155 -7.38 16.64 -1.29
N ALA A 156 -6.35 16.85 -0.46
CA ALA A 156 -5.00 17.17 -0.92
C ALA A 156 -4.08 15.94 -0.80
N ASP A 157 -3.16 15.78 -1.74
CA ASP A 157 -2.16 14.71 -1.63
C ASP A 157 -1.17 14.98 -0.52
N TYR A 158 -0.91 13.95 0.28
CA TYR A 158 0.15 13.95 1.27
C TYR A 158 1.28 13.04 0.80
N GLU A 159 2.45 13.63 0.63
CA GLU A 159 3.64 12.92 0.20
C GLU A 159 4.42 12.36 1.41
N TYR A 160 5.30 11.42 1.15
CA TYR A 160 6.18 10.77 2.12
C TYR A 160 6.91 11.80 3.00
N PRO A 161 6.64 11.86 4.32
CA PRO A 161 7.27 12.83 5.21
C PRO A 161 8.64 12.34 5.67
N ALA A 162 9.65 12.57 4.82
CA ALA A 162 10.99 12.03 5.02
C ALA A 162 11.61 12.34 6.40
N GLU A 163 11.42 13.56 6.91
CA GLU A 163 11.95 13.94 8.23
C GLU A 163 11.24 13.22 9.37
N GLU A 164 9.91 13.05 9.29
CA GLU A 164 9.14 12.33 10.32
C GLU A 164 9.52 10.85 10.33
N VAL A 165 9.66 10.25 9.15
CA VAL A 165 10.11 8.87 9.02
C VAL A 165 11.54 8.74 9.54
N ALA A 166 12.46 9.64 9.22
CA ALA A 166 13.83 9.60 9.76
C ALA A 166 13.86 9.65 11.29
N ARG A 167 13.02 10.50 11.91
CA ARG A 167 12.85 10.54 13.38
C ARG A 167 12.28 9.23 13.92
N ALA A 168 11.29 8.65 13.24
CA ALA A 168 10.68 7.40 13.65
C ALA A 168 11.67 6.23 13.55
N LEU A 169 12.49 6.20 12.50
CA LEU A 169 13.54 5.21 12.28
C LEU A 169 14.68 5.31 13.30
N ALA A 170 14.96 6.50 13.84
CA ALA A 170 15.92 6.65 14.92
C ALA A 170 15.46 5.97 16.22
N SER A 171 14.17 5.66 16.35
CA SER A 171 13.60 4.95 17.50
C SER A 171 13.59 3.43 17.35
N LEU A 172 14.17 2.89 16.27
CA LEU A 172 14.21 1.44 16.04
C LEU A 172 14.95 0.71 17.17
N PRO A 173 14.51 -0.51 17.51
CA PRO A 173 15.18 -1.32 18.52
C PRO A 173 16.59 -1.71 18.07
N SER A 174 17.56 -1.58 18.98
CA SER A 174 18.92 -2.09 18.77
C SER A 174 18.91 -3.61 18.85
N VAL A 175 19.00 -4.28 17.72
CA VAL A 175 19.26 -5.71 17.65
C VAL A 175 20.78 -5.92 17.62
N GLY A 176 21.31 -6.77 18.51
CA GLY A 176 22.72 -7.17 18.44
C GLY A 176 23.05 -7.77 17.07
N ALA A 177 24.27 -7.56 16.58
CA ALA A 177 24.71 -8.20 15.35
C ALA A 177 24.50 -9.72 15.46
N ALA A 178 23.89 -10.34 14.44
CA ALA A 178 23.78 -11.78 14.39
C ALA A 178 25.19 -12.38 14.51
N ALA A 179 25.39 -13.23 15.53
CA ALA A 179 26.62 -13.98 15.74
C ALA A 179 26.87 -14.99 14.62
#